data_AF-A0A848XG06-F1
#
_entry.id   AF-A0A848XG06-F1
#
_cell.length_a   1.000
_cell.length_b   1.000
_cell.length_c   1.000
_cell.angle_alpha   90.00
_cell.angle_beta   90.00
_cell.angle_gamma   90.00
#
_symmetry.space_group_name_H-M   'P 1'
#
loop_
_entity.id
_entity.type
_entity.pdbx_description
1 polymer ?
#
loop_
_entity_poly.entity_id
_entity_poly.type
_entity_poly.pdbx_seq_one_letter_code
_entity_poly.pdbx_strand_id
1 'polypeptide(L)'
;MARGLFAVRSGQVEMVRHTKAGHLVTPHRALAGESFAEASLFSVKYHWDAVAQAAAEVILGRTLPVLEQIASDPDFAQAGMERFARQVQAYRRRPELLAIRPATDRGLAALADQGQNGTVPSLAWDVGLSHEATCRALSALAAEGKARKLERRRYAAICTLRG
;
A
#
# COMPACT_ATOMS: atom_id res chain seq x y z
N MET A 1 25.34 5.74 5.25
CA MET A 1 24.10 5.92 4.47
C MET A 1 23.35 4.61 4.45
N ALA A 2 22.02 4.66 4.37
CA ALA A 2 21.22 3.48 4.06
C ALA A 2 21.74 2.82 2.77
N ARG A 3 21.62 1.50 2.65
CA ARG A 3 22.24 0.74 1.56
C ARG A 3 21.63 1.06 0.19
N GLY A 4 20.36 1.43 0.16
CA GLY A 4 19.60 1.67 -1.05
C GLY A 4 18.09 1.56 -0.81
N LEU A 5 17.34 1.81 -1.88
CA LEU A 5 15.94 1.42 -1.97
C LEU A 5 15.82 0.00 -2.51
N PHE A 6 14.69 -0.64 -2.27
CA PHE A 6 14.43 -1.99 -2.76
C PHE A 6 13.18 -2.01 -3.62
N ALA A 7 13.14 -2.87 -4.63
CA ALA A 7 11.96 -3.18 -5.42
C ALA A 7 11.58 -4.64 -5.21
N VAL A 8 10.31 -4.92 -4.98
CA VAL A 8 9.81 -6.30 -4.81
C VAL A 8 9.59 -6.89 -6.19
N ARG A 9 10.30 -7.98 -6.50
CA ARG A 9 10.10 -8.75 -7.73
C ARG A 9 8.99 -9.78 -7.57
N SER A 10 8.96 -10.45 -6.42
CA SER A 10 7.92 -11.41 -6.06
C SER A 10 7.71 -11.45 -4.54
N GLY A 11 6.53 -11.89 -4.12
CA GLY A 11 6.15 -11.94 -2.71
C GLY A 11 5.67 -10.59 -2.17
N GLN A 12 5.82 -10.41 -0.86
CA GLN A 12 5.33 -9.24 -0.11
C GLN A 12 6.32 -8.89 1.00
N VAL A 13 6.63 -7.60 1.10
CA VAL A 13 7.45 -7.04 2.19
C VAL A 13 6.63 -6.00 2.95
N GLU A 14 6.65 -6.09 4.27
CA GLU A 14 6.04 -5.11 5.15
C GLU A 14 7.12 -4.26 5.81
N MET A 15 6.96 -2.94 5.69
CA MET A 15 7.73 -2.00 6.50
C MET A 15 7.09 -1.94 7.87
N VAL A 16 7.84 -2.21 8.93
CA VAL A 16 7.32 -2.31 10.29
C VAL A 16 8.18 -1.55 11.29
N ARG A 17 7.56 -1.14 12.39
CA ARG A 17 8.24 -0.62 13.59
C ARG A 17 7.38 -0.88 14.81
N HIS A 18 8.00 -1.17 15.95
CA HIS A 18 7.31 -1.14 17.24
C HIS A 18 7.30 0.27 17.84
N THR A 19 6.14 0.71 18.30
CA THR A 19 6.03 1.91 19.15
C THR A 19 6.74 1.68 20.49
N LYS A 20 6.96 2.77 21.26
CA LYS A 20 7.47 2.67 22.63
C LYS A 20 6.59 1.80 23.55
N ALA A 21 5.30 1.71 23.26
CA ALA A 21 4.34 0.87 23.97
C ALA A 21 4.26 -0.57 23.42
N GLY A 22 5.14 -0.95 22.48
CA GLY A 22 5.20 -2.30 21.92
C GLY A 22 4.27 -2.57 20.73
N HIS A 23 3.36 -1.66 20.40
CA HIS A 23 2.44 -1.83 19.26
C HIS A 23 3.21 -1.88 17.93
N LEU A 24 2.93 -2.89 17.12
CA LEU A 24 3.43 -3.01 15.76
C LEU A 24 2.70 -2.02 14.84
N VAL A 25 3.46 -1.23 14.11
CA VAL A 25 2.96 -0.29 13.10
C VAL A 25 3.51 -0.69 11.75
N THR A 26 2.60 -0.96 10.81
CA THR A 26 2.92 -1.25 9.41
C THR A 26 2.48 -0.07 8.56
N PRO A 27 3.34 0.92 8.27
CA PRO A 27 2.98 2.07 7.43
C PRO A 27 2.83 1.72 5.95
N HIS A 28 3.55 0.71 5.48
CA HIS A 28 3.58 0.35 4.07
C HIS A 28 3.75 -1.15 3.89
N ARG A 29 3.02 -1.69 2.92
CA ARG A 29 3.16 -3.04 2.40
C ARG A 29 3.50 -2.93 0.93
N ALA A 30 4.68 -3.41 0.55
CA ALA A 30 5.14 -3.46 -0.83
C ALA A 30 4.82 -4.84 -1.44
N LEU A 31 4.06 -4.83 -2.52
CA LEU A 31 3.76 -5.96 -3.39
C LEU A 31 4.72 -6.00 -4.59
N ALA A 32 4.69 -7.07 -5.37
CA ALA A 32 5.46 -7.17 -6.61
C ALA A 32 5.25 -5.95 -7.53
N GLY A 33 6.35 -5.35 -7.99
CA GLY A 33 6.37 -4.10 -8.77
C GLY A 33 6.45 -2.82 -7.92
N GLU A 34 6.25 -2.92 -6.61
CA GLU A 34 6.37 -1.81 -5.67
C GLU A 34 7.78 -1.73 -5.07
N SER A 35 8.10 -0.57 -4.50
CA SER A 35 9.41 -0.26 -3.91
C SER A 35 9.22 0.21 -2.49
N PHE A 36 10.24 0.00 -1.68
CA PHE A 36 10.26 0.44 -0.30
C PHE A 36 11.64 1.00 0.08
N ALA A 37 11.66 1.71 1.22
CA ALA A 37 12.82 2.41 1.76
C ALA A 37 13.33 3.60 0.93
N GLU A 38 12.56 4.08 -0.06
CA GLU A 38 12.89 5.29 -0.83
C GLU A 38 13.11 6.53 0.05
N ALA A 39 12.35 6.66 1.15
CA ALA A 39 12.51 7.74 2.13
C ALA A 39 13.87 7.72 2.84
N SER A 40 14.65 6.64 2.72
CA SER A 40 15.98 6.51 3.32
C SER A 40 17.13 6.78 2.34
N LEU A 41 16.85 7.12 1.07
CA LEU A 41 17.91 7.44 0.08
C LEU A 41 18.86 8.55 0.54
N PHE A 42 18.33 9.54 1.25
CA PHE A 42 19.10 10.67 1.78
C PHE A 42 19.39 10.54 3.28
N SER A 43 19.21 9.35 3.86
CA SER A 43 19.35 9.10 5.30
C SER A 43 20.56 8.22 5.61
N VAL A 44 21.14 8.41 6.81
CA VAL A 44 22.29 7.60 7.27
C VAL A 44 21.90 6.16 7.61
N LYS A 45 20.64 5.92 7.99
CA LYS A 45 20.08 4.63 8.42
C LYS A 45 18.64 4.47 7.93
N TYR A 46 18.16 3.23 7.91
CA TYR A 46 16.75 2.94 7.64
C TYR A 46 15.85 3.42 8.79
N HIS A 47 14.67 3.91 8.45
CA HIS A 47 13.67 4.36 9.44
C HIS A 47 12.77 3.22 9.94
N TRP A 48 12.56 2.20 9.12
CA TRP A 48 11.67 1.08 9.40
C TRP A 48 12.40 -0.22 9.11
N ASP A 49 12.03 -1.27 9.84
CA ASP A 49 12.46 -2.62 9.51
C ASP A 49 11.65 -3.12 8.32
N ALA A 50 12.22 -4.03 7.53
CA ALA A 50 11.55 -4.66 6.40
C ALA A 50 11.45 -6.16 6.67
N VAL A 51 10.22 -6.67 6.74
CA VAL A 51 9.93 -8.07 7.04
C VAL A 51 9.20 -8.70 5.87
N ALA A 52 9.76 -9.79 5.34
CA ALA A 52 9.07 -10.60 4.34
C ALA A 52 8.03 -11.49 5.04
N GLN A 53 6.77 -11.38 4.64
CA GLN A 53 5.68 -12.18 5.24
C GLN A 53 5.60 -13.60 4.67
N ALA A 54 6.27 -13.84 3.55
CA ALA A 54 6.47 -15.12 2.90
C ALA A 54 7.79 -15.07 2.10
N ALA A 55 8.12 -16.13 1.36
CA ALA A 55 9.22 -16.09 0.41
C ALA A 55 9.05 -14.88 -0.55
N ALA A 56 10.06 -14.01 -0.58
CA ALA A 56 10.05 -12.79 -1.37
C ALA A 56 11.41 -12.59 -2.04
N GLU A 57 11.37 -12.08 -3.28
CA GLU A 57 12.56 -11.71 -4.03
C GLU A 57 12.58 -10.18 -4.18
N VAL A 58 13.71 -9.56 -3.86
CA VAL A 58 13.88 -8.11 -3.94
C VAL A 58 15.12 -7.73 -4.73
N ILE A 59 15.04 -6.61 -5.43
CA ILE A 59 16.15 -5.98 -6.14
C ILE A 59 16.63 -4.80 -5.30
N LEU A 60 17.92 -4.74 -5.02
CA LEU A 60 18.54 -3.61 -4.33
C LEU A 60 19.03 -2.56 -5.34
N GLY A 61 18.42 -1.39 -5.33
CA GLY A 61 18.96 -0.18 -5.94
C GLY A 61 19.86 0.53 -4.96
N ARG A 62 21.18 0.34 -5.07
CA ARG A 62 22.16 0.96 -4.16
C ARG A 62 22.05 2.49 -4.19
N THR A 63 22.15 3.12 -3.01
CA THR A 63 21.94 4.57 -2.87
C THR A 63 22.78 5.40 -3.83
N LEU A 64 24.10 5.19 -3.86
CA LEU A 64 25.00 6.00 -4.69
C LEU A 64 24.69 5.88 -6.19
N PRO A 65 24.63 4.67 -6.80
CA PRO A 65 24.23 4.54 -8.20
C PRO A 65 22.85 5.13 -8.53
N VAL A 66 21.88 4.99 -7.62
CA VAL A 66 20.54 5.59 -7.84
C VAL A 66 20.63 7.11 -7.88
N LEU A 67 21.37 7.73 -6.97
CA LEU A 67 21.54 9.18 -6.93
C LEU A 67 22.34 9.69 -8.14
N GLU A 68 23.37 8.96 -8.57
CA GLU A 68 24.13 9.26 -9.79
C GLU A 68 23.24 9.20 -11.04
N GLN A 69 22.36 8.19 -11.13
CA GLN A 69 21.41 8.09 -12.23
C GLN A 69 20.40 9.26 -12.20
N ILE A 70 19.86 9.61 -11.03
CA ILE A 70 18.98 10.79 -10.89
C ILE A 70 19.67 12.07 -11.36
N ALA A 71 20.97 12.21 -11.11
CA ALA A 71 21.73 13.41 -11.49
C ALA A 71 22.10 13.46 -12.98
N SER A 72 22.20 12.31 -13.65
CA SER A 72 22.72 12.20 -15.03
C SER A 72 21.66 11.90 -16.09
N ASP A 73 20.49 11.40 -15.68
CA ASP A 73 19.42 10.96 -16.58
C ASP A 73 18.07 11.60 -16.19
N PRO A 74 17.62 12.62 -16.95
CA PRO A 74 16.35 13.30 -16.69
C PRO A 74 15.13 12.40 -16.78
N ASP A 75 15.12 11.41 -17.68
CA ASP A 75 13.99 10.49 -17.85
C ASP A 75 13.88 9.56 -16.63
N PHE A 76 15.02 9.07 -16.14
CA PHE A 76 15.07 8.30 -14.90
C PHE A 76 14.60 9.14 -13.69
N ALA A 77 15.06 10.39 -13.60
CA ALA A 77 14.65 11.30 -12.53
C ALA A 77 13.14 11.58 -12.55
N GLN A 78 12.57 11.85 -13.73
CA GLN A 78 11.13 12.07 -13.89
C GLN A 78 10.34 10.82 -13.53
N ALA A 79 10.72 9.64 -14.05
CA ALA A 79 10.05 8.38 -13.73
C ALA A 79 10.08 8.08 -12.22
N GLY A 80 11.21 8.35 -11.56
CA GLY A 80 11.34 8.28 -10.11
C GLY A 80 10.40 9.24 -9.38
N MET A 81 10.35 10.50 -9.80
CA MET A 81 9.49 11.53 -9.22
C MET A 81 8.01 11.18 -9.35
N GLU A 82 7.56 10.75 -10.53
CA GLU A 82 6.19 10.32 -10.77
C GLU A 82 5.80 9.14 -9.87
N ARG A 83 6.71 8.18 -9.70
CA ARG A 83 6.51 7.04 -8.81
C ARG A 83 6.38 7.50 -7.35
N PHE A 84 7.29 8.34 -6.87
CA PHE A 84 7.24 8.85 -5.50
C PHE A 84 5.99 9.70 -5.25
N ALA A 85 5.55 10.49 -6.23
CA ALA A 85 4.31 11.25 -6.15
C ALA A 85 3.08 10.32 -5.98
N ARG A 86 3.00 9.24 -6.75
CA ARG A 86 1.95 8.22 -6.58
C ARG A 86 1.99 7.57 -5.20
N GLN A 87 3.18 7.26 -4.68
CA GLN A 87 3.32 6.71 -3.32
C GLN A 87 2.87 7.72 -2.25
N VAL A 88 3.24 9.00 -2.37
CA VAL A 88 2.79 10.06 -1.45
C VAL A 88 1.26 10.17 -1.44
N GLN A 89 0.62 10.12 -2.60
CA GLN A 89 -0.84 10.12 -2.71
C GLN A 89 -1.44 8.88 -2.02
N ALA A 90 -0.89 7.68 -2.24
CA ALA A 90 -1.34 6.46 -1.60
C ALA A 90 -1.20 6.52 -0.06
N TYR A 91 -0.08 7.05 0.44
CA TYR A 91 0.17 7.22 1.88
C TYR A 91 -0.81 8.21 2.53
N ARG A 92 -1.23 9.26 1.82
CA ARG A 92 -2.24 10.22 2.29
C ARG A 92 -3.66 9.67 2.21
N ARG A 93 -3.95 8.82 1.23
CA ARG A 93 -5.29 8.25 1.06
C ARG A 93 -5.67 7.29 2.19
N ARG A 94 -4.70 6.53 2.71
CA ARG A 94 -4.95 5.57 3.79
C ARG A 94 -5.54 6.22 5.05
N PRO A 95 -4.95 7.27 5.66
CA PRO A 95 -5.55 7.92 6.81
C PRO A 95 -6.91 8.56 6.50
N GLU A 96 -7.15 9.05 5.27
CA GLU A 96 -8.48 9.53 4.85
C GLU A 96 -9.52 8.41 4.90
N LEU A 97 -9.20 7.22 4.38
CA LEU A 97 -10.06 6.03 4.50
C LEU A 97 -10.29 5.67 5.98
N LEU A 98 -9.25 5.65 6.80
CA LEU A 98 -9.35 5.32 8.22
C LEU A 98 -10.22 6.31 9.01
N ALA A 99 -10.34 7.56 8.55
CA ALA A 99 -11.22 8.56 9.15
C ALA A 99 -12.72 8.31 8.90
N ILE A 100 -13.08 7.55 7.86
CA ILE A 100 -14.46 7.15 7.58
C ILE A 100 -14.92 6.18 8.67
N ARG A 101 -15.89 6.57 9.50
CA ARG A 101 -16.31 5.76 10.67
C ARG A 101 -17.05 4.47 10.27
N PRO A 102 -18.06 4.50 9.37
CA PRO A 102 -18.80 3.28 9.05
C PRO A 102 -17.93 2.31 8.25
N ALA A 103 -17.89 1.04 8.69
CA ALA A 103 -17.07 0.02 8.03
C ALA A 103 -17.48 -0.24 6.58
N THR A 104 -18.79 -0.16 6.29
CA THR A 104 -19.36 -0.27 4.94
C THR A 104 -18.91 0.89 4.06
N ASP A 105 -19.04 2.12 4.53
CA ASP A 105 -18.67 3.32 3.76
C ASP A 105 -17.16 3.36 3.50
N ARG A 106 -16.36 2.98 4.51
CA ARG A 106 -14.91 2.86 4.37
C ARG A 106 -14.53 1.79 3.34
N GLY A 107 -15.18 0.64 3.40
CA GLY A 107 -14.97 -0.45 2.43
C GLY A 107 -15.37 -0.05 1.01
N LEU A 108 -16.49 0.68 0.87
CA LEU A 108 -16.96 1.18 -0.42
C LEU A 108 -16.00 2.21 -1.02
N ALA A 109 -15.54 3.18 -0.21
CA ALA A 109 -14.57 4.17 -0.64
C ALA A 109 -13.28 3.50 -1.14
N ALA A 110 -12.72 2.56 -0.36
CA ALA A 110 -11.53 1.82 -0.78
C ALA A 110 -11.73 1.05 -2.10
N LEU A 111 -12.89 0.38 -2.27
CA LEU A 111 -13.22 -0.28 -3.54
C LEU A 111 -13.39 0.68 -4.71
N ALA A 112 -13.89 1.89 -4.48
CA ALA A 112 -14.08 2.89 -5.52
C ALA A 112 -12.74 3.51 -5.96
N ASP A 113 -11.80 3.67 -5.03
CA ASP A 113 -10.51 4.30 -5.32
C ASP A 113 -9.52 3.37 -5.99
N GLN A 114 -9.40 2.15 -5.48
CA GLN A 114 -8.30 1.23 -5.82
C GLN A 114 -8.82 -0.09 -6.37
N GLY A 115 -10.14 -0.28 -6.45
CA GLY A 115 -10.72 -1.61 -6.58
C GLY A 115 -10.38 -2.49 -5.37
N GLN A 116 -10.56 -3.79 -5.53
CA GLN A 116 -10.02 -4.74 -4.57
C GLN A 116 -8.59 -5.10 -4.97
N ASN A 117 -7.61 -4.34 -4.47
CA ASN A 117 -6.19 -4.60 -4.69
C ASN A 117 -5.78 -5.93 -4.03
N GLY A 118 -5.85 -7.01 -4.80
CA GLY A 118 -5.50 -8.37 -4.37
C GLY A 118 -6.62 -9.04 -3.55
N THR A 119 -6.28 -9.47 -2.34
CA THR A 119 -7.14 -10.35 -1.52
C THR A 119 -7.95 -9.57 -0.48
N VAL A 120 -8.96 -10.20 0.15
CA VAL A 120 -9.69 -9.55 1.26
C VAL A 120 -8.77 -9.17 2.43
N PRO A 121 -7.77 -9.98 2.85
CA PRO A 121 -6.75 -9.53 3.79
C PRO A 121 -6.00 -8.26 3.36
N SER A 122 -5.74 -8.13 2.05
CA SER A 122 -5.11 -6.94 1.48
C SER A 122 -5.94 -5.69 1.77
N LEU A 123 -7.21 -5.74 1.37
CA LEU A 123 -8.18 -4.67 1.60
C LEU A 123 -8.39 -4.40 3.10
N ALA A 124 -8.49 -5.45 3.92
CA ALA A 124 -8.67 -5.32 5.37
C ALA A 124 -7.58 -4.47 6.02
N TRP A 125 -6.33 -4.62 5.57
CA TRP A 125 -5.21 -3.79 6.00
C TRP A 125 -5.33 -2.34 5.51
N ASP A 126 -5.76 -2.13 4.26
CA ASP A 126 -5.95 -0.79 3.68
C ASP A 126 -7.01 0.01 4.46
N VAL A 127 -8.11 -0.65 4.83
CA VAL A 127 -9.23 -0.04 5.57
C VAL A 127 -9.13 -0.15 7.09
N GLY A 128 -8.08 -0.78 7.63
CA GLY A 128 -7.88 -0.96 9.07
C GLY A 128 -9.03 -1.70 9.77
N LEU A 129 -9.55 -2.75 9.13
CA LEU A 129 -10.59 -3.63 9.67
C LEU A 129 -10.04 -5.04 9.87
N SER A 130 -10.68 -5.84 10.72
CA SER A 130 -10.39 -7.28 10.77
C SER A 130 -10.89 -7.98 9.50
N HIS A 131 -10.32 -9.14 9.18
CA HIS A 131 -10.77 -9.96 8.05
C HIS A 131 -12.29 -10.18 8.05
N GLU A 132 -12.85 -10.52 9.22
CA GLU A 132 -14.28 -10.75 9.38
C GLU A 132 -15.09 -9.48 9.22
N ALA A 133 -14.65 -8.36 9.80
CA ALA A 133 -15.33 -7.08 9.65
C ALA A 133 -15.34 -6.61 8.19
N THR A 134 -14.24 -6.78 7.46
CA THR A 134 -14.18 -6.53 6.02
C THR A 134 -15.13 -7.45 5.26
N CYS A 135 -15.15 -8.75 5.54
CA CYS A 135 -16.08 -9.67 4.87
C CYS A 135 -17.55 -9.30 5.11
N ARG A 136 -17.90 -8.93 6.34
CA ARG A 136 -19.26 -8.48 6.70
C ARG A 136 -19.62 -7.19 5.96
N ALA A 137 -18.73 -6.20 5.96
CA ALA A 137 -18.95 -4.93 5.27
C ALA A 137 -19.15 -5.12 3.75
N LEU A 138 -18.29 -5.91 3.10
CA LEU A 138 -18.40 -6.21 1.67
C LEU A 138 -19.70 -6.94 1.31
N SER A 139 -20.13 -7.87 2.17
CA SER A 139 -21.38 -8.61 1.97
C SER A 139 -22.61 -7.72 2.14
N ALA A 140 -22.59 -6.80 3.11
CA ALA A 140 -23.63 -5.78 3.30
C ALA A 140 -23.71 -4.85 2.08
N LEU A 141 -22.58 -4.33 1.59
CA LEU A 141 -22.53 -3.51 0.38
C LEU A 141 -23.09 -4.23 -0.86
N ALA A 142 -22.85 -5.53 -0.97
CA ALA A 142 -23.41 -6.34 -2.05
C ALA A 142 -24.93 -6.54 -1.91
N ALA A 143 -25.42 -6.77 -0.70
CA ALA A 143 -26.86 -6.86 -0.43
C ALA A 143 -27.59 -5.52 -0.66
N GLU A 144 -26.93 -4.40 -0.38
CA GLU A 144 -27.43 -3.03 -0.63
C GLU A 144 -27.31 -2.59 -2.09
N GLY A 145 -26.71 -3.40 -2.98
CA GLY A 145 -26.50 -3.04 -4.38
C GLY A 145 -25.46 -1.92 -4.60
N LYS A 146 -24.60 -1.64 -3.62
CA LYS A 146 -23.48 -0.67 -3.72
C LYS A 146 -22.18 -1.30 -4.19
N ALA A 147 -22.04 -2.62 -4.08
CA ALA A 147 -20.92 -3.38 -4.61
C ALA A 147 -21.40 -4.62 -5.37
N ARG A 148 -20.66 -5.03 -6.40
CA ARG A 148 -20.91 -6.27 -7.13
C ARG A 148 -19.91 -7.31 -6.70
N LYS A 149 -20.40 -8.48 -6.27
CA LYS A 149 -19.55 -9.66 -6.07
C LYS A 149 -19.16 -10.24 -7.43
N LEU A 150 -17.87 -10.28 -7.73
CA LEU A 150 -17.33 -10.79 -9.00
C LEU A 150 -17.11 -12.31 -8.93
N GLU A 151 -16.53 -12.76 -7.82
CA GLU A 151 -16.23 -14.16 -7.54
C GLU A 151 -16.13 -14.38 -6.03
N ARG A 152 -15.67 -15.57 -5.59
CA ARG A 152 -15.52 -15.86 -4.16
C ARG A 152 -14.54 -14.86 -3.53
N ARG A 153 -15.03 -14.06 -2.59
CA ARG A 153 -14.27 -13.02 -1.86
C ARG A 153 -13.70 -11.92 -2.76
N ARG A 154 -14.30 -11.66 -3.93
CA ARG A 154 -13.91 -10.55 -4.80
C ARG A 154 -15.10 -9.66 -5.11
N TYR A 155 -14.91 -8.36 -4.94
CA TYR A 155 -15.93 -7.34 -5.04
C TYR A 155 -15.41 -6.16 -5.86
N ALA A 156 -16.31 -5.47 -6.55
CA ALA A 156 -16.06 -4.18 -7.17
C ALA A 156 -17.14 -3.20 -6.71
N ALA A 157 -16.77 -1.94 -6.49
CA ALA A 157 -17.78 -0.90 -6.26
C ALA A 157 -18.68 -0.80 -7.49
N ILE A 158 -19.98 -0.64 -7.27
CA ILE A 158 -20.89 -0.24 -8.34
C ILE A 158 -20.80 1.28 -8.35
N CYS A 159 -20.08 1.84 -9.32
CA CYS A 159 -19.96 3.29 -9.48
C CYS A 159 -21.34 3.89 -9.78
N THR A 160 -22.11 4.22 -8.75
CA THR A 160 -23.08 5.31 -8.83
C THR A 160 -22.30 6.60 -8.66
N LEU A 161 -21.59 7.02 -9.73
CA LEU A 161 -21.12 8.40 -9.83
C LEU A 161 -22.36 9.29 -9.91
N ARG A 162 -22.79 9.85 -8.77
CA ARG A 162 -23.53 11.11 -8.71
C ARG A 162 -23.20 11.82 -7.41
N GLY A 163 -22.61 13.00 -7.55
CA GLY A 163 -22.32 13.95 -6.47
C GLY A 163 -21.03 14.69 -6.76
#